data_AF-A0A4Q2W539-F1
#
_entry.id   AF-A0A4Q2W539-F1
#
_cell.length_a   1.000
_cell.length_b   1.000
_cell.length_c   1.000
_cell.angle_alpha   90.00
_cell.angle_beta   90.00
_cell.angle_gamma   90.00
#
_symmetry.space_group_name_H-M   'P 1'
#
loop_
_entity.id
_entity.type
_entity.pdbx_description
1 polymer ?
#
loop_
_entity_poly.entity_id
_entity_poly.type
_entity_poly.pdbx_seq_one_letter_code
_entity_poly.pdbx_strand_id
1 'polypeptide(L)'
;MHSNLGALILYLLSGSALASAIPAQTQSHDVTLVARATATETAAPEGWFTTTKNIATIGGTTDKYVTIPAKTISIVIPTCVQTLEPDENGYLPPGTCNAHWNYYPSFAAAVVFALLFAALTGVHIWQAARYKKTWCWVIIMAGIWETMAFTFRAISTKHQQSTGVLLTFNIFILLAPIWVNAYAYMTLGRMVYYFIPSQSLLRMPAATLAAIFVGLDILSFIVQLIGGSMSGPGSPPDEQMKAVHIYMGGIGLQEFFIVIFVVLCSLFQRKMHTIERQNQGIKAFVTSDWGMLLCTLYFSLAMISVRIIYRLIEFSGGMGQDNALVTHEVYFYILEAAPMFLALLAFNAVHPGRIMTGPNSDMPGLFSFIKNKIKGRKGKQLLDDRSDSDVELNTRYEPTREVGHYDTEPPRYG
;
A
#
# COMPACT_ATOMS: atom_id res chain seq x y z
N MET A 1 -23.75 8.99 -6.76
CA MET A 1 -22.48 8.62 -6.10
C MET A 1 -21.23 8.96 -6.94
N HIS A 2 -21.35 9.76 -8.01
CA HIS A 2 -20.22 10.13 -8.87
C HIS A 2 -19.50 11.45 -8.48
N SER A 3 -20.08 12.28 -7.61
CA SER A 3 -19.49 13.60 -7.30
C SER A 3 -18.34 13.60 -6.29
N ASN A 4 -18.15 12.55 -5.49
CA ASN A 4 -17.16 12.58 -4.40
C ASN A 4 -15.80 11.97 -4.77
N LEU A 5 -15.71 11.21 -5.86
CA LEU A 5 -14.44 10.64 -6.33
C LEU A 5 -13.65 11.64 -7.19
N GLY A 6 -14.36 12.47 -7.97
CA GLY A 6 -13.74 13.57 -8.72
C GLY A 6 -13.17 14.66 -7.81
N ALA A 7 -13.82 14.95 -6.68
CA ALA A 7 -13.33 15.91 -5.70
C ALA A 7 -12.05 15.45 -4.99
N LEU A 8 -11.90 14.15 -4.73
CA LEU A 8 -10.69 13.59 -4.10
C LEU A 8 -9.49 13.60 -5.08
N ILE A 9 -9.75 13.36 -6.37
CA ILE A 9 -8.73 13.41 -7.43
C ILE A 9 -8.34 14.86 -7.75
N LEU A 10 -9.29 15.82 -7.69
CA LEU A 10 -8.97 17.25 -7.81
C LEU A 10 -8.17 17.76 -6.60
N TYR A 11 -8.47 17.31 -5.38
CA TYR A 11 -7.71 17.69 -4.18
C TYR A 11 -6.26 17.14 -4.18
N LEU A 12 -6.03 15.99 -4.81
CA LEU A 12 -4.69 15.42 -4.98
C LEU A 12 -3.90 16.07 -6.12
N LEU A 13 -4.59 16.69 -7.10
CA LEU A 13 -3.97 17.41 -8.21
C LEU A 13 -3.76 18.91 -7.93
N SER A 14 -4.45 19.51 -6.95
CA SER A 14 -4.32 20.93 -6.58
C SER A 14 -3.26 21.21 -5.50
N GLY A 15 -2.48 20.22 -5.08
CA GLY A 15 -1.45 20.36 -4.03
C GLY A 15 -0.15 21.08 -4.44
N SER A 16 -0.21 21.95 -5.46
CA SER A 16 0.95 22.70 -5.96
C SER A 16 0.64 24.20 -6.12
N ALA A 17 0.21 24.85 -5.04
CA ALA A 17 0.43 26.28 -4.78
C ALA A 17 -0.29 26.67 -3.49
N LEU A 18 0.48 26.90 -2.41
CA LEU A 18 0.19 27.89 -1.36
C LEU A 18 1.39 27.91 -0.40
N ALA A 19 2.49 28.48 -0.87
CA ALA A 19 3.49 29.05 0.03
C ALA A 19 2.92 30.38 0.55
N SER A 20 2.08 30.33 1.59
CA SER A 20 1.80 31.52 2.38
C SER A 20 2.93 31.68 3.39
N ALA A 21 3.67 32.78 3.26
CA ALA A 21 4.67 33.23 4.22
C ALA A 21 4.01 33.39 5.61
N ILE A 22 4.44 32.58 6.57
CA ILE A 22 4.18 32.81 7.99
C ILE A 22 5.34 33.66 8.51
N PRO A 23 5.11 34.84 9.10
CA PRO A 23 6.18 35.65 9.67
C PRO A 23 6.80 34.89 10.85
N ALA A 24 8.11 34.63 10.76
CA ALA A 24 8.88 34.00 11.83
C ALA A 24 8.91 34.90 13.06
N GLN A 25 8.25 34.47 14.14
CA GLN A 25 8.55 34.99 15.48
C GLN A 25 9.88 34.38 15.93
N THR A 26 10.89 35.23 16.09
CA THR A 26 12.15 34.90 16.76
C THR A 26 11.87 34.52 18.22
N GLN A 27 11.94 33.22 18.53
CA GLN A 27 12.15 32.75 19.91
C GLN A 27 13.65 32.69 20.19
N SER A 28 14.08 33.32 21.28
CA SER A 28 15.43 33.23 21.81
C SER A 28 15.64 31.82 22.39
N HIS A 29 16.49 31.02 21.75
CA HIS A 29 16.96 29.78 22.35
C HIS A 29 18.14 30.09 23.28
N ASP A 30 17.93 29.86 24.59
CA ASP A 30 19.03 29.74 25.54
C ASP A 30 19.86 28.51 25.19
N VAL A 31 21.10 28.75 24.77
CA VAL A 31 22.07 27.69 24.42
C VAL A 31 22.63 27.11 25.72
N THR A 32 22.09 25.97 26.14
CA THR A 32 22.70 25.15 27.19
C THR A 32 23.83 24.31 26.56
N LEU A 33 25.08 24.67 26.82
CA LEU A 33 26.26 23.96 26.31
C LEU A 33 26.45 22.64 27.08
N VAL A 34 26.16 21.51 26.43
CA VAL A 34 26.59 20.18 26.88
C VAL A 34 28.01 19.91 26.37
N ALA A 35 28.90 19.41 27.24
CA ALA A 35 30.28 19.07 26.88
C ALA A 35 30.34 17.98 25.80
N ARG A 36 31.00 18.25 24.68
CA ARG A 36 31.16 17.33 23.54
C ARG A 36 32.25 16.31 23.85
N ALA A 37 31.90 15.02 23.71
CA ALA A 37 32.86 13.92 23.71
C ALA A 37 33.89 14.11 22.59
N THR A 38 35.15 13.72 22.86
CA THR A 38 36.30 13.84 21.96
C THR A 38 35.97 13.32 20.56
N ALA A 39 36.00 14.21 19.57
CA ALA A 39 35.74 13.85 18.19
C ALA A 39 36.93 13.02 17.66
N THR A 40 36.68 11.77 17.31
CA THR A 40 37.58 11.00 16.46
C THR A 40 37.54 11.63 15.07
N GLU A 41 38.69 12.13 14.58
CA GLU A 41 38.82 12.59 13.19
C GLU A 41 38.45 11.43 12.26
N THR A 42 37.26 11.51 11.66
CA THR A 42 36.85 10.59 10.62
C THR A 42 37.51 11.07 9.34
N ALA A 43 38.34 10.22 8.72
CA ALA A 43 39.02 10.53 7.47
C ALA A 43 38.01 11.01 6.41
N ALA A 44 38.40 12.03 5.64
CA ALA A 44 37.59 12.51 4.53
C ALA A 44 37.34 11.36 3.53
N PRO A 45 36.12 11.18 3.01
CA PRO A 45 35.84 10.13 2.05
C PRO A 45 36.65 10.36 0.76
N GLU A 46 37.39 9.34 0.32
CA GLU A 46 38.06 9.32 -0.98
C GLU A 46 37.01 9.23 -2.09
N GLY A 47 36.83 10.30 -2.87
CA GLY A 47 35.84 10.37 -3.96
C GLY A 47 35.76 11.73 -4.64
N TRP A 48 34.86 11.87 -5.63
CA TRP A 48 34.64 13.04 -6.52
C TRP A 48 34.09 14.30 -5.83
N PHE A 49 34.21 14.39 -4.51
CA PHE A 49 33.66 15.48 -3.71
C PHE A 49 34.77 16.45 -3.30
N THR A 50 34.60 17.73 -3.58
CA THR A 50 35.48 18.75 -2.99
C THR A 50 35.00 19.05 -1.58
N THR A 51 35.83 18.77 -0.59
CA THR A 51 35.61 19.25 0.78
C THR A 51 35.90 20.74 0.82
N THR A 52 34.86 21.58 0.79
CA THR A 52 35.04 23.01 1.05
C THR A 52 35.21 23.19 2.56
N LYS A 53 36.44 23.49 2.99
CA LYS A 53 36.74 23.81 4.39
C LYS A 53 36.35 25.26 4.66
N ASN A 54 35.17 25.48 5.20
CA ASN A 54 34.80 26.80 5.72
C ASN A 54 35.44 26.97 7.11
N ILE A 55 36.37 27.92 7.20
CA ILE A 55 37.09 28.25 8.44
C ILE A 55 36.33 29.38 9.12
N ALA A 56 35.53 29.04 10.14
CA ALA A 56 34.96 30.05 11.03
C ALA A 56 35.88 30.22 12.23
N THR A 57 36.60 31.34 12.29
CA THR A 57 37.42 31.70 13.45
C THR A 57 36.55 32.51 14.40
N ILE A 58 36.14 31.90 15.52
CA ILE A 58 35.54 32.66 16.61
C ILE A 58 36.67 33.41 17.30
N GLY A 59 36.67 34.74 17.21
CA GLY A 59 37.65 35.59 17.86
C GLY A 59 37.70 35.31 19.36
N GLY A 60 38.90 35.08 19.90
CA GLY A 60 39.09 34.94 21.33
C GLY A 60 38.87 36.27 22.03
N THR A 61 38.36 36.25 23.26
CA THR A 61 38.23 37.46 24.09
C THR A 61 39.04 37.29 25.37
N THR A 62 39.68 38.37 25.79
CA THR A 62 40.45 38.42 27.04
C THR A 62 39.88 39.52 27.90
N ASP A 63 39.50 39.17 29.12
CA ASP A 63 39.17 40.13 30.17
C ASP A 63 40.07 39.87 31.41
N LYS A 64 40.03 40.76 32.40
CA LYS A 64 40.89 40.81 33.59
C LYS A 64 40.90 39.51 34.41
N TYR A 65 39.94 38.62 34.20
CA TYR A 65 39.76 37.37 34.95
C TYR A 65 39.92 36.10 34.10
N VAL A 66 39.74 36.16 32.78
CA VAL A 66 39.76 34.98 31.89
C VAL A 66 40.21 35.35 30.47
N THR A 67 41.10 34.52 29.91
CA THR A 67 41.49 34.55 28.50
C THR A 67 40.87 33.35 27.79
N ILE A 68 39.97 33.59 26.85
CA ILE A 68 39.43 32.53 25.97
C ILE A 68 40.16 32.59 24.63
N PRO A 69 40.97 31.59 24.27
CA PRO A 69 41.69 31.59 23.00
C PRO A 69 40.71 31.47 21.82
N ALA A 70 41.09 32.07 20.69
CA ALA A 70 40.31 31.98 19.45
C ALA A 70 40.15 30.50 19.05
N LYS A 71 38.92 30.08 18.78
CA LYS A 71 38.63 28.71 18.39
C LYS A 71 38.22 28.68 16.93
N THR A 72 38.97 27.90 16.16
CA THR A 72 38.68 27.70 14.75
C THR A 72 37.78 26.48 14.60
N ILE A 73 36.57 26.68 14.08
CA ILE A 73 35.67 25.59 13.72
C ILE A 73 35.84 25.36 12.22
N SER A 74 36.32 24.18 11.84
CA SER A 74 36.38 23.74 10.44
C SER A 74 35.06 23.04 10.11
N ILE A 75 34.22 23.68 9.31
CA ILE A 75 33.02 23.02 8.78
C ILE A 75 33.39 22.49 7.40
N VAL A 76 33.45 21.17 7.29
CA VAL A 76 33.57 20.46 6.02
C VAL A 76 32.18 20.39 5.41
N ILE A 77 31.93 21.20 4.39
CA ILE A 77 30.71 21.07 3.57
C ILE A 77 31.11 20.29 2.32
N PRO A 78 30.70 19.01 2.18
CA PRO A 78 30.91 18.30 0.93
C PRO A 78 30.11 19.02 -0.15
N THR A 79 30.81 19.74 -1.02
CA THR A 79 30.18 20.47 -2.12
C THR A 79 30.50 19.68 -3.38
N CYS A 80 29.48 19.05 -3.95
CA CYS A 80 29.66 18.24 -5.14
C CYS A 80 29.84 19.18 -6.34
N VAL A 81 31.04 19.21 -6.92
CA VAL A 81 31.30 19.94 -8.17
C VAL A 81 31.21 18.93 -9.30
N GLN A 82 30.27 19.13 -10.22
CA GLN A 82 30.14 18.27 -11.38
C GLN A 82 31.37 18.47 -12.29
N THR A 83 32.25 17.48 -12.31
CA THR A 83 33.50 17.50 -13.09
C THR A 83 33.38 16.76 -14.42
N LEU A 84 32.31 15.97 -14.60
CA LEU A 84 32.03 15.21 -15.82
C LEU A 84 30.73 15.67 -16.47
N GLU A 85 30.79 15.92 -17.78
CA GLU A 85 29.60 16.10 -18.60
C GLU A 85 28.94 14.73 -18.85
N PRO A 86 27.60 14.64 -18.85
CA PRO A 86 26.89 13.41 -19.20
C PRO A 86 27.26 12.93 -20.61
N ASP A 87 27.21 11.61 -20.85
CA ASP A 87 27.41 11.07 -22.19
C ASP A 87 26.23 11.42 -23.15
N GLU A 88 26.30 10.98 -24.41
CA GLU A 88 25.23 11.19 -25.40
C GLU A 88 23.86 10.65 -24.95
N ASN A 89 23.86 9.66 -24.06
CA ASN A 89 22.67 9.06 -23.48
C ASN A 89 22.30 9.66 -22.12
N GLY A 90 22.97 10.73 -21.67
CA GLY A 90 22.72 11.39 -20.40
C GLY A 90 23.20 10.62 -19.16
N TYR A 91 24.07 9.63 -19.35
CA TYR A 91 24.62 8.80 -18.27
C TYR A 91 25.80 9.47 -17.58
N LEU A 92 25.90 9.22 -16.27
CA LEU A 92 27.04 9.61 -15.44
C LEU A 92 27.51 8.43 -14.58
N PRO A 93 28.83 8.21 -14.42
CA PRO A 93 29.37 7.14 -13.60
C PRO A 93 28.91 7.21 -12.12
N PRO A 94 28.76 6.06 -11.43
CA PRO A 94 28.42 6.02 -10.02
C PRO A 94 29.45 6.78 -9.18
N GLY A 95 28.99 7.50 -8.17
CA GLY A 95 29.85 8.30 -7.28
C GLY A 95 30.18 9.70 -7.78
N THR A 96 29.74 10.07 -8.98
CA THR A 96 29.79 11.46 -9.47
C THR A 96 28.57 12.26 -9.01
N CYS A 97 28.67 13.59 -9.07
CA CYS A 97 27.58 14.48 -8.66
C CYS A 97 26.33 14.29 -9.54
N ASN A 98 25.15 14.27 -8.91
CA ASN A 98 23.87 14.08 -9.59
C ASN A 98 23.76 12.77 -10.39
N ALA A 99 24.66 11.79 -10.17
CA ALA A 99 24.49 10.44 -10.68
C ALA A 99 23.50 9.67 -9.78
N HIS A 100 22.25 9.58 -10.23
CA HIS A 100 21.22 8.89 -9.47
C HIS A 100 21.18 7.36 -9.66
N TRP A 101 21.88 6.82 -10.67
CA TRP A 101 21.99 5.39 -10.91
C TRP A 101 23.36 4.85 -10.51
N ASN A 102 23.38 3.67 -9.91
CA ASN A 102 24.62 2.96 -9.53
C ASN A 102 25.14 2.02 -10.64
N TYR A 103 24.54 2.08 -11.83
CA TYR A 103 24.87 1.31 -13.02
C TYR A 103 24.43 2.07 -14.27
N TYR A 104 24.86 1.61 -15.45
CA TYR A 104 24.37 2.14 -16.72
C TYR A 104 22.98 1.55 -17.04
N PRO A 105 21.89 2.33 -16.96
CA PRO A 105 20.54 1.79 -17.11
C PRO A 105 20.17 1.55 -18.58
N SER A 106 19.52 0.42 -18.86
CA SER A 106 19.12 0.03 -20.21
C SER A 106 17.80 0.67 -20.65
N PHE A 107 17.88 1.65 -21.55
CA PHE A 107 16.71 2.26 -22.19
C PHE A 107 15.83 1.21 -22.88
N ALA A 108 16.44 0.29 -23.63
CA ALA A 108 15.72 -0.73 -24.39
C ALA A 108 14.93 -1.66 -23.47
N ALA A 109 15.53 -2.11 -22.36
CA ALA A 109 14.84 -2.97 -21.40
C ALA A 109 13.65 -2.25 -20.74
N ALA A 110 13.81 -0.97 -20.39
CA ALA A 110 12.73 -0.17 -19.81
C ALA A 110 11.54 -0.02 -20.78
N VAL A 111 11.82 0.25 -22.07
CA VAL A 111 10.79 0.35 -23.11
C VAL A 111 10.08 -0.98 -23.33
N VAL A 112 10.81 -2.11 -23.38
CA VAL A 112 10.19 -3.44 -23.54
C VAL A 112 9.21 -3.72 -22.41
N PHE A 113 9.60 -3.51 -21.15
CA PHE A 113 8.69 -3.73 -20.02
C PHE A 113 7.51 -2.76 -20.03
N ALA A 114 7.71 -1.49 -20.40
CA ALA A 114 6.61 -0.54 -20.55
C ALA A 114 5.56 -1.04 -21.57
N LEU A 115 6.01 -1.54 -22.74
CA LEU A 115 5.12 -2.09 -23.76
C LEU A 115 4.42 -3.38 -23.29
N LEU A 116 5.13 -4.25 -22.57
CA LEU A 116 4.55 -5.47 -22.00
C LEU A 116 3.44 -5.16 -20.98
N PHE A 117 3.66 -4.21 -20.06
CA PHE A 117 2.63 -3.78 -19.12
C PHE A 117 1.48 -3.04 -19.82
N ALA A 118 1.76 -2.23 -20.85
CA ALA A 118 0.72 -1.59 -21.65
C ALA A 118 -0.17 -2.62 -22.35
N ALA A 119 0.43 -3.68 -22.91
CA ALA A 119 -0.29 -4.78 -23.53
C ALA A 119 -1.17 -5.53 -22.51
N LEU A 120 -0.63 -5.90 -21.34
CA LEU A 120 -1.43 -6.54 -20.28
C LEU A 120 -2.59 -5.65 -19.81
N THR A 121 -2.35 -4.36 -19.68
CA THR A 121 -3.38 -3.36 -19.35
C THR A 121 -4.48 -3.35 -20.41
N GLY A 122 -4.12 -3.34 -21.69
CA GLY A 122 -5.08 -3.41 -22.80
C GLY A 122 -5.95 -4.67 -22.75
N VAL A 123 -5.36 -5.83 -22.43
CA VAL A 123 -6.11 -7.08 -22.24
C VAL A 123 -7.06 -6.98 -21.04
N HIS A 124 -6.61 -6.46 -19.90
CA HIS A 124 -7.48 -6.26 -18.71
C HIS A 124 -8.65 -5.31 -19.00
N ILE A 125 -8.43 -4.23 -19.76
CA ILE A 125 -9.50 -3.31 -20.19
C ILE A 125 -10.51 -4.05 -21.06
N TRP A 126 -10.03 -4.81 -22.07
CA TRP A 126 -10.90 -5.61 -22.93
C TRP A 126 -11.69 -6.65 -22.12
N GLN A 127 -11.05 -7.35 -21.18
CA GLN A 127 -11.71 -8.32 -20.31
C GLN A 127 -12.76 -7.67 -19.41
N ALA A 128 -12.44 -6.54 -18.79
CA ALA A 128 -13.37 -5.78 -17.96
C ALA A 128 -14.62 -5.36 -18.75
N ALA A 129 -14.45 -4.89 -20.00
CA ALA A 129 -15.54 -4.55 -20.90
C ALA A 129 -16.35 -5.78 -21.33
N ARG A 130 -15.68 -6.88 -21.70
CA ARG A 130 -16.30 -8.12 -22.18
C ARG A 130 -17.10 -8.85 -21.11
N TYR A 131 -16.63 -8.85 -19.87
CA TYR A 131 -17.29 -9.51 -18.73
C TYR A 131 -18.17 -8.56 -17.90
N LYS A 132 -18.18 -7.26 -18.22
CA LYS A 132 -18.98 -6.22 -17.54
C LYS A 132 -18.76 -6.18 -16.02
N LYS A 133 -17.53 -6.47 -15.58
CA LYS A 133 -17.16 -6.51 -14.16
C LYS A 133 -16.50 -5.21 -13.75
N THR A 134 -17.30 -4.30 -13.17
CA THR A 134 -16.87 -2.93 -12.82
C THR A 134 -15.65 -2.91 -11.89
N TRP A 135 -15.54 -3.86 -10.96
CA TRP A 135 -14.44 -3.95 -9.99
C TRP A 135 -13.07 -4.28 -10.61
N CYS A 136 -13.00 -4.65 -11.89
CA CYS A 136 -11.73 -4.88 -12.60
C CYS A 136 -10.95 -3.58 -12.86
N TRP A 137 -11.55 -2.40 -12.62
CA TRP A 137 -10.82 -1.13 -12.67
C TRP A 137 -9.58 -1.12 -11.75
N VAL A 138 -9.59 -1.88 -10.65
CA VAL A 138 -8.49 -1.96 -9.68
C VAL A 138 -7.23 -2.57 -10.32
N ILE A 139 -7.35 -3.70 -11.03
CA ILE A 139 -6.20 -4.31 -11.71
C ILE A 139 -5.77 -3.54 -12.96
N ILE A 140 -6.70 -2.83 -13.60
CA ILE A 140 -6.37 -1.89 -14.69
C ILE A 140 -5.49 -0.75 -14.16
N MET A 141 -5.80 -0.20 -12.98
CA MET A 141 -4.94 0.82 -12.35
C MET A 141 -3.56 0.27 -12.03
N ALA A 142 -3.45 -0.97 -11.56
CA ALA A 142 -2.16 -1.63 -11.38
C ALA A 142 -1.33 -1.59 -12.68
N GLY A 143 -1.91 -2.04 -13.80
CA GLY A 143 -1.23 -2.07 -15.09
C GLY A 143 -0.86 -0.68 -15.63
N ILE A 144 -1.72 0.32 -15.44
CA ILE A 144 -1.44 1.71 -15.82
C ILE A 144 -0.24 2.24 -15.03
N TRP A 145 -0.19 1.97 -13.72
CA TRP A 145 0.91 2.44 -12.86
C TRP A 145 2.22 1.74 -13.18
N GLU A 146 2.22 0.43 -13.44
CA GLU A 146 3.41 -0.28 -13.93
C GLU A 146 3.88 0.29 -15.28
N THR A 147 2.95 0.54 -16.21
CA THR A 147 3.28 1.13 -17.52
C THR A 147 3.92 2.51 -17.35
N MET A 148 3.38 3.36 -16.47
CA MET A 148 3.96 4.66 -16.17
C MET A 148 5.33 4.51 -15.50
N ALA A 149 5.49 3.60 -14.54
CA ALA A 149 6.78 3.34 -13.90
C ALA A 149 7.87 3.06 -14.94
N PHE A 150 7.65 2.09 -15.84
CA PHE A 150 8.65 1.74 -16.85
C PHE A 150 8.83 2.81 -17.93
N THR A 151 7.79 3.62 -18.20
CA THR A 151 7.92 4.80 -19.07
C THR A 151 8.84 5.86 -18.44
N PHE A 152 8.62 6.20 -17.17
CA PHE A 152 9.48 7.14 -16.45
C PHE A 152 10.89 6.58 -16.21
N ARG A 153 11.03 5.26 -16.09
CA ARG A 153 12.33 4.59 -16.08
C ARG A 153 13.05 4.79 -17.42
N ALA A 154 12.38 4.60 -18.55
CA ALA A 154 12.98 4.84 -19.86
C ALA A 154 13.40 6.32 -20.03
N ILE A 155 12.61 7.26 -19.52
CA ILE A 155 12.98 8.69 -19.54
C ILE A 155 14.18 8.96 -18.63
N SER A 156 14.23 8.35 -17.44
CA SER A 156 15.33 8.55 -16.49
C SER A 156 16.64 7.93 -16.92
N THR A 157 16.65 6.95 -17.84
CA THR A 157 17.89 6.46 -18.45
C THR A 157 18.53 7.52 -19.35
N LYS A 158 17.75 8.47 -19.87
CA LYS A 158 18.22 9.58 -20.73
C LYS A 158 18.41 10.90 -19.99
N HIS A 159 17.73 11.06 -18.86
CA HIS A 159 17.75 12.26 -18.03
C HIS A 159 18.12 11.90 -16.59
N GLN A 160 19.27 11.24 -16.41
CA GLN A 160 19.69 10.68 -15.12
C GLN A 160 19.79 11.74 -14.01
N GLN A 161 20.07 13.00 -14.33
CA GLN A 161 20.21 14.07 -13.34
C GLN A 161 18.84 14.60 -12.83
N SER A 162 17.73 14.25 -13.48
CA SER A 162 16.41 14.75 -13.12
C SER A 162 15.83 13.99 -11.92
N THR A 163 15.94 14.59 -10.74
CA THR A 163 15.35 14.06 -9.50
C THR A 163 13.83 13.89 -9.62
N GLY A 164 13.14 14.76 -10.36
CA GLY A 164 11.69 14.68 -10.54
C GLY A 164 11.25 13.46 -11.35
N VAL A 165 11.98 13.13 -12.42
CA VAL A 165 11.69 11.94 -13.25
C VAL A 165 11.95 10.67 -12.45
N LEU A 166 13.07 10.61 -11.72
CA LEU A 166 13.40 9.48 -10.87
C LEU A 166 12.40 9.29 -9.73
N LEU A 167 12.01 10.38 -9.05
CA LEU A 167 10.99 10.35 -8.02
C LEU A 167 9.66 9.80 -8.56
N THR A 168 9.26 10.25 -9.74
CA THR A 168 8.03 9.80 -10.39
C THR A 168 8.07 8.30 -10.71
N PHE A 169 9.20 7.81 -11.25
CA PHE A 169 9.45 6.37 -11.42
C PHE A 169 9.31 5.61 -10.09
N ASN A 170 10.00 6.06 -9.04
CA ASN A 170 9.99 5.43 -7.73
C ASN A 170 8.60 5.39 -7.10
N ILE A 171 7.81 6.45 -7.24
CA ILE A 171 6.42 6.46 -6.76
C ILE A 171 5.62 5.37 -7.50
N PHE A 172 5.62 5.36 -8.84
CA PHE A 172 4.80 4.40 -9.57
C PHE A 172 5.22 2.94 -9.32
N ILE A 173 6.53 2.63 -9.33
CA ILE A 173 7.01 1.26 -9.12
C ILE A 173 6.73 0.75 -7.70
N LEU A 174 6.70 1.63 -6.71
CA LEU A 174 6.41 1.25 -5.32
C LEU A 174 4.91 1.09 -5.06
N LEU A 175 4.06 1.89 -5.69
CA LEU A 175 2.62 1.89 -5.41
C LEU A 175 1.82 0.95 -6.33
N ALA A 176 2.30 0.64 -7.55
CA ALA A 176 1.58 -0.24 -8.47
C ALA A 176 1.20 -1.62 -7.87
N PRO A 177 2.07 -2.30 -7.11
CA PRO A 177 1.76 -3.62 -6.52
C PRO A 177 0.63 -3.60 -5.49
N ILE A 178 0.39 -2.46 -4.82
CA ILE A 178 -0.71 -2.31 -3.86
C ILE A 178 -2.06 -2.56 -4.54
N TRP A 179 -2.19 -2.14 -5.80
CA TRP A 179 -3.38 -2.39 -6.61
C TRP A 179 -3.55 -3.87 -6.95
N VAL A 180 -2.46 -4.59 -7.21
CA VAL A 180 -2.49 -6.04 -7.47
C VAL A 180 -2.91 -6.80 -6.21
N ASN A 181 -2.36 -6.44 -5.05
CA ASN A 181 -2.79 -6.96 -3.74
C ASN A 181 -4.28 -6.73 -3.49
N ALA A 182 -4.74 -5.49 -3.67
CA ALA A 182 -6.14 -5.15 -3.49
C ALA A 182 -7.05 -5.98 -4.39
N TYR A 183 -6.65 -6.22 -5.65
CA TYR A 183 -7.38 -7.07 -6.57
C TYR A 183 -7.42 -8.54 -6.13
N ALA A 184 -6.32 -9.09 -5.61
CA ALA A 184 -6.27 -10.44 -5.05
C ALA A 184 -7.21 -10.57 -3.84
N TYR A 185 -7.19 -9.60 -2.92
CA TYR A 185 -8.07 -9.56 -1.75
C TYR A 185 -9.56 -9.50 -2.13
N MET A 186 -9.88 -8.64 -3.11
CA MET A 186 -11.24 -8.53 -3.66
C MET A 186 -11.68 -9.81 -4.37
N THR A 187 -10.77 -10.47 -5.08
CA THR A 187 -11.05 -11.74 -5.78
C THR A 187 -11.40 -12.83 -4.78
N LEU A 188 -10.59 -13.05 -3.74
CA LEU A 188 -10.94 -14.04 -2.70
C LEU A 188 -12.26 -13.68 -1.99
N GLY A 189 -12.48 -12.41 -1.66
CA GLY A 189 -13.75 -11.97 -1.07
C GLY A 189 -14.94 -12.36 -1.95
N ARG A 190 -14.86 -12.11 -3.25
CA ARG A 190 -15.91 -12.51 -4.20
C ARG A 190 -16.05 -14.02 -4.34
N MET A 191 -14.95 -14.78 -4.30
CA MET A 191 -15.00 -16.24 -4.26
C MET A 191 -15.73 -16.76 -3.02
N VAL A 192 -15.45 -16.18 -1.85
CA VAL A 192 -16.17 -16.49 -0.60
C VAL A 192 -17.67 -16.17 -0.73
N TYR A 193 -18.01 -15.05 -1.36
CA TYR A 193 -19.42 -14.67 -1.57
C TYR A 193 -20.15 -15.60 -2.54
N TYR A 194 -19.47 -16.03 -3.61
CA TYR A 194 -20.08 -16.80 -4.69
C TYR A 194 -20.14 -18.31 -4.42
N PHE A 195 -19.04 -18.91 -3.94
CA PHE A 195 -18.92 -20.36 -3.82
C PHE A 195 -19.35 -20.90 -2.44
N ILE A 196 -19.29 -20.10 -1.38
CA ILE A 196 -19.66 -20.56 -0.04
C ILE A 196 -21.12 -20.19 0.25
N PRO A 197 -22.00 -21.16 0.59
CA PRO A 197 -23.41 -20.88 0.90
C PRO A 197 -23.60 -19.89 2.05
N SER A 198 -22.72 -19.91 3.06
CA SER A 198 -22.76 -18.97 4.19
C SER A 198 -22.24 -17.56 3.88
N GLN A 199 -21.70 -17.33 2.67
CA GLN A 199 -21.11 -16.06 2.19
C GLN A 199 -20.07 -15.44 3.15
N SER A 200 -19.47 -16.28 3.99
CA SER A 200 -18.62 -15.87 5.10
C SER A 200 -17.51 -16.88 5.33
N LEU A 201 -16.36 -16.34 5.70
CA LEU A 201 -15.16 -17.07 6.11
C LEU A 201 -14.76 -16.56 7.49
N LEU A 202 -14.47 -17.45 8.44
CA LEU A 202 -14.19 -17.10 9.85
C LEU A 202 -15.30 -16.25 10.52
N ARG A 203 -16.57 -16.51 10.20
CA ARG A 203 -17.74 -15.70 10.64
C ARG A 203 -17.70 -14.22 10.19
N MET A 204 -16.78 -13.85 9.31
CA MET A 204 -16.72 -12.51 8.72
C MET A 204 -17.32 -12.53 7.30
N PRO A 205 -18.11 -11.50 6.93
CA PRO A 205 -18.57 -11.33 5.57
C PRO A 205 -17.40 -11.13 4.60
N ALA A 206 -17.53 -11.69 3.40
CA ALA A 206 -16.58 -11.56 2.29
C ALA A 206 -16.07 -10.12 2.06
N ALA A 207 -16.98 -9.15 1.99
CA ALA A 207 -16.66 -7.74 1.74
C ALA A 207 -15.82 -7.11 2.86
N THR A 208 -16.06 -7.52 4.12
CA THR A 208 -15.32 -7.03 5.28
C THR A 208 -13.90 -7.57 5.28
N LEU A 209 -13.72 -8.85 4.96
CA LEU A 209 -12.40 -9.47 4.86
C LEU A 209 -11.54 -8.73 3.83
N ALA A 210 -12.00 -8.58 2.59
CA ALA A 210 -11.24 -7.87 1.55
C ALA A 210 -10.91 -6.41 1.96
N ALA A 211 -11.84 -5.70 2.59
CA ALA A 211 -11.62 -4.33 3.02
C ALA A 211 -10.60 -4.19 4.15
N ILE A 212 -10.56 -5.15 5.09
CA ILE A 212 -9.56 -5.16 6.17
C ILE A 212 -8.16 -5.25 5.57
N PHE A 213 -7.91 -6.21 4.66
CA PHE A 213 -6.58 -6.37 4.08
C PHE A 213 -6.15 -5.18 3.21
N VAL A 214 -7.08 -4.60 2.44
CA VAL A 214 -6.79 -3.35 1.71
C VAL A 214 -6.42 -2.22 2.68
N GLY A 215 -7.12 -2.09 3.81
CA GLY A 215 -6.82 -1.09 4.83
C GLY A 215 -5.47 -1.32 5.54
N LEU A 216 -5.14 -2.59 5.82
CA LEU A 216 -3.86 -2.99 6.40
C LEU A 216 -2.69 -2.69 5.45
N ASP A 217 -2.84 -2.95 4.15
CA ASP A 217 -1.85 -2.59 3.14
C ASP A 217 -1.66 -1.06 3.05
N ILE A 218 -2.75 -0.29 3.04
CA ILE A 218 -2.67 1.19 3.06
C ILE A 218 -1.92 1.68 4.31
N LEU A 219 -2.17 1.09 5.48
CA LEU A 219 -1.45 1.42 6.70
C LEU A 219 0.04 1.12 6.59
N SER A 220 0.39 -0.07 6.08
CA SER A 220 1.80 -0.44 5.84
C SER A 220 2.49 0.51 4.87
N PHE A 221 1.77 0.97 3.85
CA PHE A 221 2.25 1.93 2.88
C PHE A 221 2.46 3.33 3.48
N ILE A 222 1.59 3.78 4.39
CA ILE A 222 1.80 5.04 5.12
C ILE A 222 3.10 4.99 5.92
N VAL A 223 3.41 3.85 6.57
CA VAL A 223 4.69 3.66 7.26
C VAL A 223 5.87 3.77 6.29
N GLN A 224 5.76 3.19 5.09
CA GLN A 224 6.77 3.32 4.03
C GLN A 224 6.93 4.78 3.58
N LEU A 225 5.84 5.51 3.34
CA LEU A 225 5.91 6.92 2.96
C LEU A 225 6.59 7.78 4.03
N ILE A 226 6.28 7.53 5.31
CA ILE A 226 6.94 8.19 6.43
C ILE A 226 8.44 7.88 6.38
N GLY A 227 8.82 6.61 6.35
CA GLY A 227 10.23 6.21 6.25
C GLY A 227 10.95 6.78 5.03
N GLY A 228 10.31 6.83 3.86
CA GLY A 228 10.90 7.36 2.62
C GLY A 228 10.99 8.88 2.56
N SER A 229 10.20 9.60 3.35
CA SER A 229 10.18 11.08 3.40
C SER A 229 11.04 11.68 4.52
N MET A 230 11.50 10.85 5.47
CA MET A 230 12.19 11.30 6.67
C MET A 230 13.65 11.68 6.48
N SER A 231 14.26 11.38 5.32
CA SER A 231 15.67 11.70 5.07
C SER A 231 15.82 12.70 3.93
N GLY A 232 16.43 13.84 4.27
CA GLY A 232 16.76 14.88 3.32
C GLY A 232 18.25 14.88 2.96
N PRO A 233 18.63 15.57 1.87
CA PRO A 233 20.03 15.83 1.56
C PRO A 233 20.74 16.50 2.75
N GLY A 234 21.76 15.84 3.30
CA GLY A 234 22.53 16.35 4.45
C GLY A 234 22.10 15.86 5.84
N SER A 235 21.08 15.00 5.94
CA SER A 235 20.74 14.34 7.21
C SER A 235 21.91 13.52 7.76
N PRO A 236 22.14 13.49 9.09
CA PRO A 236 23.12 12.62 9.73
C PRO A 236 22.94 11.13 9.34
N PRO A 237 24.01 10.32 9.29
CA PRO A 237 23.92 8.91 8.91
C PRO A 237 22.95 8.09 9.77
N ASP A 238 22.85 8.39 11.06
CA ASP A 238 21.93 7.74 12.01
C ASP A 238 20.45 8.06 11.70
N GLU A 239 20.15 9.30 11.29
CA GLU A 239 18.81 9.69 10.86
C GLU A 239 18.44 9.01 9.53
N GLN A 240 19.39 8.91 8.59
CA GLN A 240 19.20 8.19 7.32
C GLN A 240 18.92 6.71 7.55
N MET A 241 19.70 6.05 8.41
CA MET A 241 19.48 4.64 8.75
C MET A 241 18.14 4.42 9.44
N LYS A 242 17.73 5.33 10.33
CA LYS A 242 16.42 5.26 10.98
C LYS A 242 15.28 5.33 9.96
N ALA A 243 15.37 6.21 8.99
CA ALA A 243 14.38 6.35 7.92
C ALA A 243 14.27 5.08 7.07
N VAL A 244 15.42 4.49 6.68
CA VAL A 244 15.48 3.20 5.99
C VAL A 244 14.85 2.08 6.83
N HIS A 245 15.12 2.00 8.13
CA HIS A 245 14.51 1.00 9.00
C HIS A 245 13.00 1.15 9.14
N ILE A 246 12.48 2.38 9.23
CA ILE A 246 11.03 2.64 9.24
C ILE A 246 10.41 2.20 7.91
N TYR A 247 11.05 2.53 6.80
CA TYR A 247 10.63 2.11 5.47
C TYR A 247 10.59 0.58 5.33
N MET A 248 11.66 -0.12 5.74
CA MET A 248 11.72 -1.58 5.77
C MET A 248 10.67 -2.19 6.70
N GLY A 249 10.36 -1.55 7.82
CA GLY A 249 9.29 -1.96 8.73
C GLY A 249 7.92 -1.99 8.04
N GLY A 250 7.64 -1.00 7.19
CA GLY A 250 6.43 -0.98 6.37
C GLY A 250 6.37 -2.10 5.33
N ILE A 251 7.49 -2.43 4.68
CA ILE A 251 7.60 -3.57 3.76
C ILE A 251 7.36 -4.89 4.50
N GLY A 252 8.01 -5.09 5.65
CA GLY A 252 7.85 -6.30 6.46
C GLY A 252 6.43 -6.48 6.98
N LEU A 253 5.77 -5.38 7.37
CA LEU A 253 4.37 -5.39 7.79
C LEU A 253 3.43 -5.79 6.63
N GLN A 254 3.71 -5.31 5.42
CA GLN A 254 2.97 -5.70 4.22
C GLN A 254 3.11 -7.22 3.94
N GLU A 255 4.33 -7.76 3.99
CA GLU A 255 4.54 -9.21 3.80
C GLU A 255 3.82 -10.04 4.86
N PHE A 256 3.85 -9.59 6.12
CA PHE A 256 3.15 -10.26 7.21
C PHE A 256 1.64 -10.38 6.93
N PHE A 257 1.02 -9.33 6.39
CA PHE A 257 -0.40 -9.38 6.01
C PHE A 257 -0.67 -10.32 4.83
N ILE A 258 0.23 -10.37 3.84
CA ILE A 258 0.14 -11.33 2.73
C ILE A 258 0.20 -12.77 3.24
N VAL A 259 1.12 -13.08 4.17
CA VAL A 259 1.22 -14.42 4.77
C VAL A 259 -0.09 -14.80 5.48
N ILE A 260 -0.69 -13.89 6.25
CA ILE A 260 -2.01 -14.12 6.87
C ILE A 260 -3.07 -14.35 5.78
N PHE A 261 -3.03 -13.60 4.68
CA PHE A 261 -3.97 -13.74 3.58
C PHE A 261 -3.83 -15.10 2.86
N VAL A 262 -2.62 -15.63 2.71
CA VAL A 262 -2.35 -16.99 2.21
C VAL A 262 -2.97 -18.05 3.14
N VAL A 263 -2.93 -17.84 4.46
CA VAL A 263 -3.64 -18.70 5.42
C VAL A 263 -5.15 -18.65 5.18
N LEU A 264 -5.73 -17.48 4.91
CA LEU A 264 -7.15 -17.34 4.56
C LEU A 264 -7.52 -18.05 3.25
N CYS A 265 -6.68 -17.95 2.22
CA CYS A 265 -6.83 -18.73 0.98
C CYS A 265 -6.87 -20.23 1.28
N SER A 266 -5.99 -20.69 2.16
CA SER A 266 -5.90 -22.11 2.57
C SER A 266 -7.12 -22.56 3.38
N LEU A 267 -7.69 -21.68 4.20
CA LEU A 267 -8.95 -21.93 4.91
C LEU A 267 -10.15 -21.98 3.94
N PHE A 268 -10.18 -21.10 2.93
CA PHE A 268 -11.16 -21.18 1.85
C PHE A 268 -11.06 -22.51 1.11
N GLN A 269 -9.84 -22.95 0.75
CA GLN A 269 -9.59 -24.24 0.10
C GLN A 269 -10.14 -25.42 0.92
N ARG A 270 -9.80 -25.47 2.21
CA ARG A 270 -10.28 -26.53 3.13
C ARG A 270 -11.81 -26.55 3.23
N LYS A 271 -12.43 -25.37 3.31
CA LYS A 271 -13.90 -25.25 3.35
C LYS A 271 -14.54 -25.73 2.04
N MET A 272 -13.96 -25.38 0.89
CA MET A 272 -14.45 -25.85 -0.41
C MET A 272 -14.34 -27.36 -0.58
N HIS A 273 -13.21 -27.97 -0.21
CA HIS A 273 -13.07 -29.44 -0.22
C HIS A 273 -14.04 -30.16 0.72
N THR A 274 -14.45 -29.49 1.82
CA THR A 274 -15.46 -30.05 2.74
C THR A 274 -16.87 -29.99 2.14
N ILE A 275 -17.18 -28.98 1.34
CA ILE A 275 -18.47 -28.83 0.64
C ILE A 275 -18.55 -29.82 -0.53
N GLU A 276 -17.48 -29.95 -1.29
CA GLU A 276 -17.41 -30.71 -2.55
C GLU A 276 -16.95 -32.16 -2.33
N ARG A 277 -17.56 -32.86 -1.35
CA ARG A 277 -17.14 -34.18 -0.82
C ARG A 277 -16.94 -35.29 -1.87
N GLN A 278 -17.44 -35.13 -3.10
CA GLN A 278 -17.48 -36.17 -4.13
C GLN A 278 -16.30 -36.16 -5.12
N ASN A 279 -15.48 -35.11 -5.20
CA ASN A 279 -14.39 -35.01 -6.19
C ASN A 279 -13.04 -34.65 -5.53
N GLN A 280 -12.43 -35.64 -4.86
CA GLN A 280 -11.15 -35.46 -4.19
C GLN A 280 -9.98 -35.82 -5.10
N GLY A 281 -9.04 -34.89 -5.30
CA GLY A 281 -7.80 -35.10 -6.05
C GLY A 281 -7.25 -33.81 -6.67
N ILE A 282 -5.94 -33.77 -6.96
CA ILE A 282 -5.27 -32.61 -7.55
C ILE A 282 -5.87 -32.26 -8.93
N LYS A 283 -6.19 -33.27 -9.74
CA LYS A 283 -6.84 -33.06 -11.05
C LYS A 283 -8.20 -32.38 -10.89
N ALA A 284 -9.04 -32.90 -9.99
CA ALA A 284 -10.36 -32.33 -9.72
C ALA A 284 -10.29 -30.89 -9.20
N PHE A 285 -9.28 -30.58 -8.37
CA PHE A 285 -9.01 -29.23 -7.89
C PHE A 285 -8.67 -28.27 -9.04
N VAL A 286 -7.69 -28.61 -9.88
CA VAL A 286 -7.24 -27.72 -10.97
C VAL A 286 -8.29 -27.56 -12.07
N THR A 287 -9.11 -28.59 -12.30
CA THR A 287 -10.22 -28.52 -13.27
C THR A 287 -11.45 -27.79 -12.75
N SER A 288 -11.54 -27.56 -11.44
CA SER A 288 -12.68 -26.85 -10.86
C SER A 288 -12.54 -25.34 -11.03
N ASP A 289 -13.67 -24.69 -11.32
CA ASP A 289 -13.79 -23.24 -11.48
C ASP A 289 -13.19 -22.46 -10.30
N TRP A 290 -13.48 -22.89 -9.06
CA TRP A 290 -12.93 -22.25 -7.87
C TRP A 290 -11.45 -22.58 -7.63
N GLY A 291 -11.00 -23.77 -8.02
CA GLY A 291 -9.63 -24.22 -7.80
C GLY A 291 -8.65 -23.59 -8.77
N MET A 292 -9.02 -23.42 -10.04
CA MET A 292 -8.23 -22.67 -11.02
C MET A 292 -8.02 -21.22 -10.57
N LEU A 293 -9.07 -20.55 -10.10
CA LEU A 293 -8.98 -19.17 -9.61
C LEU A 293 -8.15 -19.07 -8.32
N LEU A 294 -8.24 -20.07 -7.45
CA LEU A 294 -7.41 -20.13 -6.23
C LEU A 294 -5.94 -20.39 -6.56
N CYS A 295 -5.65 -21.20 -7.58
CA CYS A 295 -4.29 -21.41 -8.08
C CYS A 295 -3.69 -20.10 -8.62
N THR A 296 -4.48 -19.33 -9.37
CA THR A 296 -4.09 -17.98 -9.81
C THR A 296 -3.80 -17.05 -8.65
N LEU A 297 -4.62 -17.08 -7.59
CA LEU A 297 -4.37 -16.32 -6.36
C LEU A 297 -3.05 -16.72 -5.70
N TYR A 298 -2.80 -18.01 -5.48
CA TYR A 298 -1.54 -18.48 -4.89
C TYR A 298 -0.32 -18.09 -5.73
N PHE A 299 -0.40 -18.26 -7.05
CA PHE A 299 0.66 -17.88 -7.96
C PHE A 299 0.92 -16.36 -7.90
N SER A 300 -0.13 -15.55 -7.96
CA SER A 300 0.01 -14.09 -7.86
C SER A 300 0.59 -13.66 -6.52
N LEU A 301 0.12 -14.23 -5.41
CA LEU A 301 0.63 -13.89 -4.06
C LEU A 301 2.11 -14.30 -3.93
N ALA A 302 2.50 -15.46 -4.47
CA ALA A 302 3.89 -15.89 -4.46
C ALA A 302 4.80 -14.93 -5.25
N MET A 303 4.37 -14.46 -6.43
CA MET A 303 5.12 -13.48 -7.21
C MET A 303 5.27 -12.14 -6.48
N ILE A 304 4.21 -11.70 -5.79
CA ILE A 304 4.26 -10.47 -5.00
C ILE A 304 5.20 -10.63 -3.79
N SER A 305 5.15 -11.78 -3.09
CA SER A 305 6.08 -12.08 -2.00
C SER A 305 7.54 -12.10 -2.48
N VAL A 306 7.84 -12.68 -3.65
CA VAL A 306 9.21 -12.64 -4.22
C VAL A 306 9.70 -11.19 -4.36
N ARG A 307 8.86 -10.30 -4.90
CA ARG A 307 9.17 -8.88 -5.02
C ARG A 307 9.40 -8.23 -3.64
N ILE A 308 8.52 -8.48 -2.68
CA ILE A 308 8.60 -7.87 -1.35
C ILE A 308 9.87 -8.32 -0.61
N ILE A 309 10.23 -9.61 -0.72
CA ILE A 309 11.48 -10.16 -0.19
C ILE A 309 12.69 -9.51 -0.88
N TYR A 310 12.66 -9.37 -2.22
CA TYR A 310 13.70 -8.65 -2.96
C TYR A 310 13.89 -7.23 -2.41
N ARG A 311 12.79 -6.47 -2.24
CA ARG A 311 12.84 -5.12 -1.68
C ARG A 311 13.40 -5.10 -0.26
N LEU A 312 12.99 -6.03 0.59
CA LEU A 312 13.53 -6.12 1.95
C LEU A 312 15.05 -6.36 1.94
N ILE A 313 15.53 -7.27 1.08
CA ILE A 313 16.95 -7.59 0.95
C ILE A 313 17.72 -6.41 0.35
N GLU A 314 17.20 -5.77 -0.70
CA GLU A 314 17.75 -4.59 -1.37
C GLU A 314 18.06 -3.48 -0.34
N PHE A 315 17.09 -3.13 0.53
CA PHE A 315 17.29 -2.12 1.56
C PHE A 315 18.15 -2.61 2.75
N SER A 316 18.14 -3.90 3.06
CA SER A 316 18.98 -4.47 4.13
C SER A 316 20.47 -4.49 3.78
N GLY A 317 20.81 -4.64 2.50
CA GLY A 317 22.19 -4.68 2.01
C GLY A 317 22.87 -3.31 1.94
N GLY A 318 22.13 -2.23 2.20
CA GLY A 318 22.62 -0.85 2.11
C GLY A 318 22.83 -0.36 0.67
N MET A 319 23.15 0.93 0.52
CA MET A 319 23.39 1.59 -0.78
C MET A 319 24.87 1.56 -1.21
N GLY A 320 25.68 0.72 -0.57
CA GLY A 320 27.11 0.58 -0.89
C GLY A 320 27.34 -0.09 -2.24
N GLN A 321 28.52 0.15 -2.84
CA GLN A 321 28.96 -0.51 -4.07
C GLN A 321 29.06 -2.05 -3.93
N ASP A 322 29.12 -2.54 -2.69
CA ASP A 322 29.17 -3.97 -2.36
C ASP A 322 27.79 -4.67 -2.52
N ASN A 323 26.70 -3.91 -2.67
CA ASN A 323 25.37 -4.46 -2.83
C ASN A 323 25.09 -4.78 -4.32
N ALA A 324 25.32 -6.03 -4.71
CA ALA A 324 25.10 -6.54 -6.06
C ALA A 324 23.66 -6.29 -6.59
N LEU A 325 22.66 -6.24 -5.71
CA LEU A 325 21.25 -6.00 -6.09
C LEU A 325 21.02 -4.58 -6.59
N VAL A 326 21.77 -3.60 -6.06
CA VAL A 326 21.65 -2.19 -6.40
C VAL A 326 22.61 -1.81 -7.54
N THR A 327 23.69 -2.56 -7.75
CA THR A 327 24.69 -2.30 -8.79
C THR A 327 24.46 -3.06 -10.09
N HIS A 328 23.64 -4.11 -10.11
CA HIS A 328 23.33 -4.86 -11.33
C HIS A 328 21.85 -4.75 -11.70
N GLU A 329 21.58 -4.08 -12.82
CA GLU A 329 20.24 -3.84 -13.33
C GLU A 329 19.40 -5.12 -13.56
N VAL A 330 20.07 -6.24 -13.84
CA VAL A 330 19.42 -7.53 -14.14
C VAL A 330 18.53 -7.99 -12.98
N TYR A 331 18.95 -7.78 -11.72
CA TYR A 331 18.16 -8.17 -10.56
C TYR A 331 16.86 -7.40 -10.46
N PHE A 332 16.87 -6.11 -10.79
CA PHE A 332 15.65 -5.31 -10.84
C PHE A 332 14.65 -5.89 -11.85
N TYR A 333 15.07 -6.22 -13.08
CA TYR A 333 14.12 -6.79 -14.04
C TYR A 333 13.61 -8.19 -13.66
N ILE A 334 14.45 -9.04 -13.07
CA ILE A 334 14.08 -10.42 -12.73
C ILE A 334 13.26 -10.51 -11.44
N LEU A 335 13.55 -9.67 -10.44
CA LEU A 335 12.99 -9.78 -9.09
C LEU A 335 11.98 -8.68 -8.76
N GLU A 336 11.97 -7.57 -9.50
CA GLU A 336 10.94 -6.52 -9.39
C GLU A 336 9.95 -6.61 -10.56
N ALA A 337 10.45 -6.51 -11.80
CA ALA A 337 9.59 -6.33 -12.96
C ALA A 337 8.87 -7.62 -13.38
N ALA A 338 9.61 -8.73 -13.49
CA ALA A 338 9.08 -10.00 -13.95
C ALA A 338 8.01 -10.60 -13.01
N PRO A 339 8.15 -10.59 -11.67
CA PRO A 339 7.11 -11.14 -10.80
C PRO A 339 5.81 -10.34 -10.90
N MET A 340 5.88 -9.01 -11.00
CA MET A 340 4.69 -8.17 -11.19
C MET A 340 4.03 -8.42 -12.54
N PHE A 341 4.82 -8.52 -13.61
CA PHE A 341 4.32 -8.90 -14.94
C PHE A 341 3.60 -10.26 -14.90
N LEU A 342 4.21 -11.27 -14.27
CA LEU A 342 3.63 -12.60 -14.13
C LEU A 342 2.35 -12.60 -13.29
N ALA A 343 2.30 -11.81 -12.21
CA ALA A 343 1.09 -11.65 -11.39
C ALA A 343 -0.08 -11.06 -12.19
N LEU A 344 0.16 -9.98 -12.95
CA LEU A 344 -0.87 -9.40 -13.82
C LEU A 344 -1.26 -10.35 -14.96
N LEU A 345 -0.29 -11.08 -15.52
CA LEU A 345 -0.52 -12.06 -16.59
C LEU A 345 -1.38 -13.22 -16.09
N ALA A 346 -1.18 -13.69 -14.85
CA ALA A 346 -1.96 -14.77 -14.27
C ALA A 346 -3.45 -14.41 -14.17
N PHE A 347 -3.77 -13.17 -13.78
CA PHE A 347 -5.16 -12.68 -13.77
C PHE A 347 -5.71 -12.38 -15.17
N ASN A 348 -4.85 -12.09 -16.16
CA ASN A 348 -5.28 -12.05 -17.56
C ASN A 348 -5.64 -13.46 -18.07
N ALA A 349 -4.82 -14.47 -17.78
CA ALA A 349 -5.06 -15.85 -18.21
C ALA A 349 -6.32 -16.43 -17.56
N VAL A 350 -6.48 -16.21 -16.25
CA VAL A 350 -7.61 -16.71 -15.45
C VAL A 350 -8.39 -15.51 -14.92
N HIS A 351 -9.19 -14.92 -15.79
CA HIS A 351 -9.99 -13.74 -15.41
C HIS A 351 -11.17 -14.15 -14.49
N PRO A 352 -11.29 -13.57 -13.28
CA PRO A 352 -12.34 -13.94 -12.33
C PRO A 352 -13.77 -13.74 -12.90
N GLY A 353 -13.95 -12.77 -13.81
CA GLY A 353 -15.21 -12.51 -14.49
C GLY A 353 -15.63 -13.57 -15.51
N ARG A 354 -14.72 -14.46 -15.94
CA ARG A 354 -15.06 -15.62 -16.78
C ARG A 354 -15.69 -16.74 -15.96
N ILE A 355 -15.26 -16.88 -14.71
CA ILE A 355 -15.61 -17.99 -13.82
C ILE A 355 -16.87 -17.65 -13.01
N MET A 356 -16.89 -16.50 -12.35
CA MET A 356 -18.03 -16.07 -11.53
C MET A 356 -19.08 -15.35 -12.39
N THR A 357 -19.87 -16.12 -13.15
CA THR A 357 -20.97 -15.61 -13.98
C THR A 357 -22.33 -15.77 -13.29
N GLY A 358 -23.25 -14.80 -13.51
CA GLY A 358 -24.65 -14.89 -13.05
C GLY A 358 -25.14 -13.76 -12.12
N PRO A 359 -26.46 -13.69 -11.82
CA PRO A 359 -27.08 -12.60 -11.04
C PRO A 359 -26.52 -12.45 -9.61
N ASN A 360 -26.01 -13.54 -9.03
CA ASN A 360 -25.44 -13.58 -7.68
C ASN A 360 -23.92 -13.32 -7.64
N SER A 361 -23.30 -12.97 -8.76
CA SER A 361 -21.85 -12.74 -8.83
C SER A 361 -21.42 -11.33 -8.40
N ASP A 362 -22.35 -10.38 -8.33
CA ASP A 362 -22.06 -9.01 -7.95
C ASP A 362 -22.25 -8.79 -6.45
N MET A 363 -21.19 -9.09 -5.71
CA MET A 363 -21.11 -8.79 -4.28
C MET A 363 -21.37 -7.29 -4.01
N PRO A 364 -22.30 -6.93 -3.10
CA PRO A 364 -22.53 -5.55 -2.71
C PRO A 364 -21.27 -4.95 -2.07
N GLY A 365 -20.95 -3.70 -2.40
CA GLY A 365 -19.81 -3.00 -1.83
C GLY A 365 -19.90 -2.90 -0.30
N LEU A 366 -18.76 -2.80 0.39
CA LEU A 366 -18.69 -2.73 1.85
C LEU A 366 -19.63 -1.67 2.44
N PHE A 367 -19.67 -0.48 1.84
CA PHE A 367 -20.54 0.61 2.30
C PHE A 367 -22.03 0.26 2.19
N SER A 368 -22.43 -0.43 1.11
CA SER A 368 -23.80 -0.93 0.95
C SER A 368 -24.11 -2.01 1.99
N PHE A 369 -23.17 -2.92 2.25
CA PHE A 369 -23.31 -3.95 3.28
C PHE A 369 -23.47 -3.34 4.68
N ILE A 370 -22.62 -2.37 5.06
CA ILE A 370 -22.70 -1.65 6.34
C ILE A 370 -24.02 -0.89 6.43
N LYS A 371 -24.40 -0.15 5.38
CA LYS A 371 -25.68 0.59 5.33
C LYS A 371 -26.88 -0.34 5.51
N ASN A 372 -26.89 -1.50 4.84
CA ASN A 372 -27.97 -2.48 4.96
C ASN A 372 -28.02 -3.08 6.37
N LYS A 373 -26.87 -3.36 7.00
CA LYS A 373 -26.80 -3.87 8.38
C LYS A 373 -27.27 -2.83 9.40
N ILE A 374 -26.92 -1.56 9.21
CA ILE A 374 -27.39 -0.44 10.06
C ILE A 374 -28.90 -0.24 9.87
N LYS A 375 -29.40 -0.26 8.63
CA LYS A 375 -30.84 -0.15 8.35
C LYS A 375 -31.62 -1.32 8.94
N GLY A 376 -31.09 -2.55 8.86
CA GLY A 376 -31.68 -3.73 9.47
C GLY A 376 -31.70 -3.67 11.00
N ARG A 377 -30.64 -3.16 11.64
CA ARG A 377 -30.61 -2.90 13.10
C ARG A 377 -31.64 -1.84 13.52
N LYS A 378 -31.71 -0.72 12.79
CA LYS A 378 -32.73 0.31 13.04
C LYS A 378 -34.15 -0.23 12.84
N GLY A 379 -34.37 -1.07 11.82
CA GLY A 379 -35.65 -1.72 11.58
C GLY A 379 -36.05 -2.67 12.71
N LYS A 380 -35.12 -3.48 13.23
CA LYS A 380 -35.37 -4.33 14.40
C LYS A 380 -35.67 -3.51 15.65
N GLN A 381 -34.89 -2.46 15.90
CA GLN A 381 -35.11 -1.57 17.04
C GLN A 381 -36.49 -0.91 17.01
N LEU A 382 -36.94 -0.46 15.83
CA LEU A 382 -38.29 0.08 15.66
C LEU A 382 -39.42 -0.95 15.84
N LEU A 383 -39.17 -2.23 15.55
CA LEU A 383 -40.13 -3.31 15.78
C LEU A 383 -40.22 -3.68 17.26
N ASP A 384 -39.07 -3.73 17.96
CA ASP A 384 -39.02 -3.98 19.40
C ASP A 384 -39.69 -2.83 20.18
N ASP A 385 -39.41 -1.56 19.82
CA ASP A 385 -40.06 -0.38 20.41
C ASP A 385 -41.59 -0.37 20.20
N ARG A 386 -42.04 -0.86 19.04
CA ARG A 386 -43.48 -0.99 18.73
C ARG A 386 -44.13 -2.13 19.50
N SER A 387 -43.44 -3.27 19.68
CA SER A 387 -43.98 -4.37 20.48
C SER A 387 -44.08 -4.02 21.95
N ASP A 388 -43.09 -3.29 22.51
CA ASP A 388 -43.14 -2.85 23.91
C ASP A 388 -44.29 -1.87 24.16
N SER A 389 -44.54 -0.96 23.21
CA SER A 389 -45.68 -0.03 23.29
C SER A 389 -47.04 -0.74 23.16
N ASP A 390 -47.16 -1.76 22.31
CA ASP A 390 -48.39 -2.58 22.20
C ASP A 390 -48.65 -3.42 23.47
N VAL A 391 -47.59 -3.91 24.14
CA VAL A 391 -47.68 -4.63 25.43
C VAL A 391 -48.06 -3.68 26.57
N GLU A 392 -47.48 -2.48 26.63
CA GLU A 392 -47.82 -1.47 27.64
C GLU A 392 -49.28 -0.99 27.50
N LEU A 393 -49.79 -0.88 26.26
CA LEU A 393 -51.19 -0.51 26.00
C LEU A 393 -52.19 -1.57 26.51
N ASN A 394 -51.88 -2.86 26.31
CA ASN A 394 -52.71 -3.96 26.81
C ASN A 394 -52.68 -4.10 28.34
N THR A 395 -51.57 -3.72 28.98
CA THR A 395 -51.46 -3.78 30.46
C THR A 395 -52.24 -2.65 31.14
N ARG A 396 -52.49 -1.53 30.44
CA ARG A 396 -53.29 -0.41 30.95
C ARG A 396 -54.82 -0.63 30.82
N TYR A 397 -55.24 -1.63 30.06
CA TYR A 397 -56.66 -1.98 29.88
C TYR A 397 -57.01 -3.26 30.66
N GLU A 398 -57.07 -3.15 32.00
CA GLU A 398 -57.85 -4.10 32.81
C GLU A 398 -59.28 -3.56 32.95
N PRO A 399 -60.32 -4.27 32.46
CA PRO A 399 -61.70 -3.85 32.69
C PRO A 399 -62.06 -4.11 34.16
N THR A 400 -62.37 -3.05 34.91
CA THR A 400 -62.95 -3.11 36.25
C THR A 400 -64.25 -3.91 36.23
N ARG A 401 -64.25 -5.09 36.84
CA ARG A 401 -65.39 -5.98 36.98
C ARG A 401 -66.32 -5.43 38.08
N GLU A 402 -67.43 -4.83 37.69
CA GLU A 402 -68.51 -4.45 38.62
C GLU A 402 -69.16 -5.70 39.25
N VAL A 403 -69.35 -5.62 40.56
CA VAL A 403 -70.04 -6.61 41.40
C VAL A 403 -71.52 -6.25 41.44
N GLY A 404 -72.40 -7.16 40.99
CA GLY A 404 -73.85 -6.99 41.02
C GLY A 404 -74.56 -8.32 41.30
N HIS A 405 -75.26 -8.35 42.41
CA HIS A 405 -75.94 -9.46 43.09
C HIS A 405 -77.36 -9.70 42.51
N TYR A 406 -77.81 -10.96 42.40
CA TYR A 406 -79.08 -11.53 42.94
C TYR A 406 -79.60 -12.76 42.17
N ASP A 407 -80.27 -13.60 42.96
CA ASP A 407 -80.67 -15.00 42.81
C ASP A 407 -81.68 -15.33 41.69
N THR A 408 -81.65 -16.58 41.20
CA THR A 408 -82.70 -17.64 41.42
C THR A 408 -82.59 -18.78 40.40
N GLU A 409 -82.48 -20.01 40.92
CA GLU A 409 -82.84 -21.29 40.27
C GLU A 409 -84.36 -21.36 39.96
N PRO A 410 -84.92 -22.28 39.12
CA PRO A 410 -84.59 -23.72 39.08
C PRO A 410 -84.68 -24.39 37.65
N PRO A 411 -84.47 -25.72 37.53
CA PRO A 411 -83.96 -26.38 36.32
C PRO A 411 -85.04 -27.05 35.46
N ARG A 412 -84.72 -27.40 34.21
CA ARG A 412 -85.43 -28.47 33.47
C ARG A 412 -84.59 -29.13 32.36
N TYR A 413 -84.51 -30.45 32.53
CA TYR A 413 -84.15 -31.57 31.65
C TYR A 413 -84.26 -31.41 30.13
N GLY A 414 -83.37 -32.13 29.45
CA GLY A 414 -83.42 -32.54 28.05
C GLY A 414 -82.17 -33.32 27.67
#